data_AF-A0A4P9WXU3-F1
#
_entry.id   AF-A0A4P9WXU3-F1
#
_cell.length_a   1.000
_cell.length_b   1.000
_cell.length_c   1.000
_cell.angle_alpha   90.00
_cell.angle_beta   90.00
_cell.angle_gamma   90.00
#
_symmetry.space_group_name_H-M   'P 1'
#
loop_
_entity.id
_entity.type
_entity.pdbx_description
1 polymer ?
#
loop_
_entity_poly.entity_id
_entity_poly.type
_entity_poly.pdbx_seq_one_letter_code
_entity_poly.pdbx_strand_id
1 'polypeptide(L)' 'APSPPVNIVIKLHACNGRHVVKLSDDVGKHQGDAGTVAAVLHDLQQAAGPPMKPGPDHT' A
#
# COMPACT_ATOMS: atom_id res chain seq x y z
N ALA A 1 -4.14 -17.07 32.00
CA ALA A 1 -4.30 -15.96 31.04
C ALA A 1 -4.92 -16.51 29.76
N PRO A 2 -5.80 -15.78 29.06
CA PRO A 2 -6.35 -16.24 27.79
C PRO A 2 -5.22 -16.40 26.75
N SER A 3 -5.39 -17.34 25.82
CA SER A 3 -4.48 -17.47 24.67
C SER A 3 -4.56 -16.22 23.79
N PRO A 4 -3.42 -15.66 23.32
CA PRO A 4 -3.45 -14.50 22.45
C PRO A 4 -4.14 -14.83 21.12
N PRO A 5 -4.87 -13.86 20.53
CA PRO A 5 -5.48 -14.05 19.22
C PRO A 5 -4.41 -14.22 18.14
N VAL A 6 -4.72 -15.01 17.12
CA VAL A 6 -3.82 -15.22 15.99
C VAL A 6 -3.96 -14.07 14.99
N ASN A 7 -2.85 -13.42 14.66
CA ASN A 7 -2.81 -12.39 13.62
C ASN A 7 -2.70 -13.05 12.23
N ILE A 8 -3.85 -13.45 11.67
CA ILE A 8 -3.94 -14.03 10.33
C ILE A 8 -4.51 -13.04 9.32
N VAL A 9 -4.07 -13.16 8.07
CA VAL A 9 -4.59 -12.38 6.95
C VAL A 9 -4.79 -13.27 5.73
N ILE A 10 -5.82 -12.96 4.94
CA ILE A 10 -6.02 -13.51 3.60
C ILE A 10 -6.01 -12.32 2.65
N LYS A 11 -5.08 -12.32 1.69
CA LYS A 11 -4.88 -11.21 0.74
C LYS A 11 -4.78 -11.76 -0.68
N LEU A 12 -5.17 -10.95 -1.65
CA LEU A 12 -5.04 -11.30 -3.05
C LEU A 12 -3.56 -11.37 -3.44
N HIS A 13 -3.11 -12.54 -3.88
CA HIS A 13 -1.72 -12.77 -4.27
C HIS A 13 -1.46 -12.34 -5.72
N ALA A 14 -2.35 -12.74 -6.63
CA ALA A 14 -2.25 -12.45 -8.05
C ALA A 14 -3.65 -12.33 -8.68
N CYS A 15 -3.74 -11.58 -9.78
CA CYS A 15 -4.93 -11.43 -10.59
C CYS A 15 -4.52 -11.48 -12.07
N ASN A 16 -5.16 -12.35 -12.86
CA ASN A 16 -4.84 -12.54 -14.28
C ASN A 16 -3.33 -12.76 -14.54
N GLY A 17 -2.67 -13.55 -13.69
CA GLY A 17 -1.23 -13.84 -13.80
C GLY A 17 -0.30 -12.69 -13.40
N ARG A 18 -0.81 -11.57 -12.87
CA ARG A 18 -0.02 -10.41 -12.43
C ARG A 18 -0.01 -10.31 -10.91
N HIS A 19 1.13 -9.90 -10.34
CA HIS A 19 1.25 -9.66 -8.91
C HIS A 19 0.36 -8.49 -8.48
N VAL A 20 -0.35 -8.68 -7.37
CA VAL A 20 -1.13 -7.62 -6.73
C VAL A 20 -0.32 -7.01 -5.60
N VAL A 21 -0.39 -5.69 -5.48
CA VAL A 21 0.25 -4.94 -4.39
C VAL A 21 -0.78 -4.15 -3.59
N LYS A 22 -0.55 -4.01 -2.29
CA LYS A 22 -1.27 -3.08 -1.41
C LYS A 22 -0.25 -2.11 -0.83
N LEU A 23 -0.27 -0.88 -1.32
CA LEU A 23 0.47 0.23 -0.72
C LEU A 23 -0.24 0.73 0.54
N SER A 24 0.48 1.44 1.39
CA SER A 24 0.00 2.00 2.65
C SER A 24 0.78 3.29 2.90
N ASP A 25 0.22 4.24 3.62
CA ASP A 25 0.99 5.44 3.99
C ASP A 25 2.15 5.11 4.96
N ASP A 26 2.07 3.95 5.61
CA ASP A 26 3.16 3.34 6.35
C ASP A 26 3.98 2.42 5.44
N VAL A 27 5.21 2.83 5.15
CA VAL A 27 6.15 2.11 4.28
C VAL A 27 6.42 0.68 4.78
N GLY A 28 6.37 0.46 6.11
CA GLY A 28 6.54 -0.87 6.71
C GLY A 28 5.36 -1.81 6.50
N LYS A 29 4.23 -1.33 5.95
CA LYS A 29 2.98 -2.08 5.75
C LYS A 29 2.59 -2.24 4.28
N HIS A 30 3.52 -2.00 3.37
CA HIS A 30 3.39 -2.44 1.98
C HIS A 30 3.30 -3.96 1.92
N GLN A 31 2.50 -4.48 0.99
CA GLN A 31 2.33 -5.91 0.81
C GLN A 31 2.31 -6.27 -0.67
N GLY A 32 2.96 -7.37 -1.01
CA GLY A 32 3.10 -7.86 -2.38
C GLY A 32 4.57 -8.18 -2.68
N ASP A 33 4.84 -8.56 -3.91
CA ASP A 33 6.21 -8.75 -4.39
C ASP A 33 7.01 -7.44 -4.32
N ALA A 34 8.26 -7.51 -3.84
CA ALA A 34 9.07 -6.33 -3.57
C ALA A 34 9.42 -5.56 -4.85
N GLY A 35 9.70 -6.26 -5.95
CA GLY A 35 9.98 -5.64 -7.24
C GLY A 35 8.74 -4.91 -7.79
N THR A 36 7.57 -5.53 -7.66
CA THR A 36 6.29 -4.95 -8.07
C THR A 36 5.92 -3.74 -7.21
N VAL A 37 6.14 -3.79 -5.89
CA VAL A 37 5.94 -2.64 -5.00
C VAL A 37 6.84 -1.47 -5.39
N ALA A 38 8.13 -1.72 -5.66
CA ALA A 38 9.08 -0.70 -6.07
C ALA A 38 8.70 -0.06 -7.41
N ALA A 39 8.28 -0.86 -8.40
CA ALA A 39 7.83 -0.36 -9.69
C ALA A 39 6.58 0.53 -9.57
N VAL A 40 5.56 0.09 -8.82
CA VAL A 40 4.32 0.86 -8.65
C VAL A 40 4.57 2.15 -7.86
N LEU A 41 5.44 2.15 -6.85
CA LEU A 41 5.83 3.37 -6.14
C LEU A 41 6.55 4.36 -7.05
N HIS A 42 7.47 3.87 -7.88
CA HIS A 42 8.16 4.70 -8.86
C HIS A 42 7.17 5.35 -9.83
N ASP A 43 6.24 4.57 -10.39
CA ASP A 43 5.21 5.06 -11.31
C ASP A 43 4.32 6.12 -10.66
N LEU A 44 3.91 5.90 -9.41
CA LEU A 44 3.06 6.85 -8.67
C LEU A 44 3.79 8.13 -8.27
N GLN A 45 5.10 8.07 -8.01
CA GLN A 45 5.92 9.27 -7.76
C GLN A 45 6.07 10.13 -9.02
N GLN A 46 6.16 9.51 -10.20
CA GLN A 46 6.17 10.23 -11.48
C GLN A 46 4.78 10.76 -11.87
N ALA A 47 3.73 10.06 -11.46
CA ALA A 47 2.34 10.46 -11.72
C ALA A 47 1.82 11.50 -10.71
N ALA A 48 2.50 11.69 -9.57
CA ALA A 48 2.16 12.72 -8.60
C ALA A 48 2.45 14.09 -9.19
N GLY A 49 1.39 14.80 -9.58
CA GLY A 49 1.44 16.25 -9.78
C GLY A 49 1.89 16.97 -8.50
N PRO A 50 2.01 18.31 -8.52
CA PRO A 50 2.44 19.06 -7.35
C PRO A 50 1.59 18.67 -6.12
N PRO A 51 2.20 18.67 -4.92
CA PRO A 51 1.50 18.25 -3.69
C PRO A 51 0.17 18.99 -3.58
N MET A 52 -0.92 18.24 -3.38
CA MET A 52 -2.23 18.86 -3.17
C MET A 52 -2.10 19.81 -1.98
N LYS A 53 -2.43 21.08 -2.22
CA LYS A 53 -2.49 22.08 -1.16
C LYS A 53 -3.47 21.56 -0.09
N PRO A 54 -3.15 21.73 1.20
CA PRO A 54 -4.13 21.49 2.25
C PRO A 54 -5.43 22.18 1.88
N GLY A 55 -6.55 21.46 1.96
CA GLY A 55 -7.87 22.07 1.82
C GLY A 55 -8.04 23.19 2.84
N PRO A 56 -8.84 24.23 2.58
CA PRO A 56 -9.04 25.32 3.53
C PRO A 56 -9.55 24.74 4.85
N ASP A 57 -8.87 25.05 5.96
CA ASP A 57 -9.32 24.69 7.30
C ASP A 57 -10.75 25.20 7.50
N HIS A 58 -11.70 24.28 7.65
CA HIS A 58 -13.06 24.61 8.05
C HIS A 58 -13.10 24.67 9.58
N THR A 59 -12.60 25.78 10.13
CA THR A 59 -12.87 26.22 11.51
C THR A 59 -13.90 27.34 11.50
#